data_AF-A0A2G5CR82-F1
#
_entry.id   AF-A0A2G5CR82-F1
#
_cell.length_a   1.000
_cell.length_b   1.000
_cell.length_c   1.000
_cell.angle_alpha   90.00
_cell.angle_beta   90.00
_cell.angle_gamma   90.00
#
_symmetry.space_group_name_H-M   'P 1'
#
loop_
_entity.id
_entity.type
_entity.pdbx_description
1 polymer ?
#
loop_
_entity_poly.entity_id
_entity_poly.type
_entity_poly.pdbx_seq_one_letter_code
_entity_poly.pdbx_strand_id
1 'polypeptide(L)'
;MKKSDLSLKDGHAFLMEYCEERPLLLGNVGMGARLCTYHKKSASDDQTGLLCNGNSSLGNVLTLDPSDKSPFLGNIRPGCSQSCLETNMYRAPIFPHKLSSTDYLLVRSAKGKLSLRRIDRIDVV
;
A
#
# COMPACT_ATOMS: atom_id res chain seq x y z
N MET A 1 -11.70 14.14 12.10
CA MET A 1 -11.69 12.70 12.39
C MET A 1 -11.65 12.49 13.90
N LYS A 2 -12.52 11.66 14.46
CA LYS A 2 -12.52 11.34 15.90
C LYS A 2 -11.56 10.17 16.16
N LYS A 3 -11.02 10.06 17.39
CA LYS A 3 -10.14 8.93 17.76
C LYS A 3 -10.83 7.57 17.60
N SER A 4 -12.15 7.53 17.76
CA SER A 4 -12.98 6.33 17.52
C SER A 4 -12.88 5.82 16.09
N ASP A 5 -12.68 6.72 15.13
CA ASP A 5 -12.70 6.42 13.69
C ASP A 5 -11.36 5.81 13.23
N LEU A 6 -10.33 5.87 14.08
CA LEU A 6 -9.03 5.21 13.88
C LEU A 6 -8.97 3.84 14.57
N SER A 7 -10.06 3.40 15.18
CA SER A 7 -10.13 2.09 15.83
C SER A 7 -10.15 0.99 14.77
N LEU A 8 -9.41 -0.10 14.99
CA LEU A 8 -9.53 -1.32 14.18
C LEU A 8 -10.83 -2.10 14.46
N LYS A 9 -11.97 -1.45 14.66
CA LYS A 9 -13.25 -2.16 14.88
C LYS A 9 -13.98 -2.46 13.57
N ASP A 10 -13.79 -1.60 12.58
CA ASP A 10 -14.43 -1.63 11.27
C ASP A 10 -13.38 -1.37 10.16
N GLY A 11 -13.82 -1.29 8.91
CA GLY A 11 -12.96 -1.07 7.73
C GLY A 11 -12.10 -2.28 7.33
N HIS A 12 -11.19 -2.08 6.38
CA HIS A 12 -10.17 -3.09 6.03
C HIS A 12 -8.90 -2.89 6.86
N ALA A 13 -8.22 -3.98 7.20
CA ALA A 13 -6.95 -4.00 7.93
C ALA A 13 -5.82 -4.48 7.01
N PHE A 14 -4.94 -3.54 6.62
CA PHE A 14 -3.73 -3.85 5.86
C PHE A 14 -2.52 -3.79 6.78
N LEU A 15 -1.62 -4.76 6.64
CA LEU A 15 -0.33 -4.78 7.32
C LEU A 15 0.78 -4.37 6.36
N MET A 16 1.59 -3.42 6.80
CA MET A 16 2.78 -2.94 6.10
C MET A 16 4.00 -3.38 6.91
N GLU A 17 4.65 -4.46 6.47
CA GLU A 17 5.81 -5.03 7.15
C GLU A 17 7.10 -4.42 6.59
N TYR A 18 7.83 -3.66 7.39
CA TYR A 18 9.05 -3.00 6.93
C TYR A 18 10.21 -3.98 6.93
N CYS A 19 10.91 -4.09 5.80
CA CYS A 19 12.11 -4.94 5.70
C CYS A 19 13.33 -4.32 6.39
N GLU A 20 13.35 -3.00 6.56
CA GLU A 20 14.40 -2.29 7.30
C GLU A 20 14.24 -2.52 8.81
N GLU A 21 15.33 -2.86 9.50
CA GLU A 21 15.32 -2.99 10.98
C GLU A 21 14.91 -1.67 11.66
N ARG A 22 15.33 -0.54 11.07
CA ARG A 22 15.09 0.81 11.60
C ARG A 22 14.74 1.77 10.45
N PRO A 23 13.46 1.80 10.01
CA PRO A 23 13.04 2.72 8.97
C PRO A 23 13.33 4.17 9.36
N LEU A 24 13.85 4.97 8.42
CA LEU A 24 14.26 6.34 8.70
C LEU A 24 13.10 7.22 9.19
N LEU A 25 11.91 7.01 8.62
CA LEU A 25 10.69 7.75 8.92
C LEU A 25 9.52 6.79 9.02
N LEU A 26 8.70 6.93 10.06
CA LEU A 26 7.51 6.11 10.29
C LEU A 26 6.29 6.98 10.57
N GLY A 27 5.13 6.58 10.04
CA GLY A 27 3.86 7.26 10.31
C GLY A 27 3.41 7.07 11.76
N ASN A 28 2.94 8.14 12.38
CA ASN A 28 2.25 8.08 13.66
C ASN A 28 0.78 7.68 13.48
N VAL A 29 0.12 7.25 14.57
CA VAL A 29 -1.31 6.94 14.57
C VAL A 29 -2.12 8.15 14.07
N GLY A 30 -2.96 7.91 13.07
CA GLY A 30 -3.80 8.94 12.44
C GLY A 30 -3.15 9.66 11.26
N MET A 31 -1.86 9.44 10.99
CA MET A 31 -1.26 9.86 9.72
C MET A 31 -1.77 8.97 8.58
N GLY A 32 -2.13 9.60 7.47
CA GLY A 32 -2.55 8.89 6.26
C GLY A 32 -1.36 8.52 5.37
N ALA A 33 -1.54 7.46 4.60
CA ALA A 33 -0.66 7.06 3.52
C ALA A 33 -1.51 6.72 2.28
N ARG A 34 -0.93 6.88 1.10
CA ARG A 34 -1.57 6.57 -0.17
C ARG A 34 -0.97 5.29 -0.73
N LEU A 35 -1.82 4.29 -0.92
CA LEU A 35 -1.47 3.10 -1.68
C LEU A 35 -1.57 3.44 -3.17
N CYS A 36 -0.46 3.38 -3.88
CA CYS A 36 -0.36 3.78 -5.28
C CYS A 36 0.27 2.66 -6.13
N THR A 37 -0.09 2.62 -7.40
CA THR A 37 0.55 1.77 -8.40
C THR A 37 0.94 2.61 -9.60
N TYR A 38 2.24 2.74 -9.85
CA TYR A 38 2.78 3.41 -11.03
C TYR A 38 2.89 2.40 -12.16
N HIS A 39 2.15 2.60 -13.25
CA HIS A 39 2.26 1.81 -14.48
C HIS A 39 2.99 2.63 -15.55
N LYS A 40 4.13 2.14 -16.03
CA LYS A 40 4.85 2.81 -17.13
C LYS A 40 4.34 2.27 -18.46
N LYS A 41 3.79 3.15 -19.30
CA LYS A 41 3.34 2.77 -20.64
C LYS A 41 4.47 2.19 -21.48
N SER A 42 4.16 1.18 -22.28
CA SER A 42 5.07 0.66 -23.29
C SER A 42 5.23 1.61 -24.49
N ALA A 43 4.12 2.25 -24.89
CA ALA A 43 4.04 3.24 -25.96
C ALA A 43 3.00 4.32 -25.58
N SER A 44 2.99 5.47 -26.28
CA SER A 44 2.10 6.59 -25.94
C SER A 44 0.60 6.25 -25.96
N ASP A 45 0.20 5.32 -26.83
CA ASP A 45 -1.18 4.85 -27.02
C ASP A 45 -1.56 3.62 -26.16
N ASP A 46 -0.68 3.24 -25.23
CA ASP A 46 -0.92 2.08 -24.37
C ASP A 46 -2.02 2.36 -23.34
N GLN A 47 -3.18 1.74 -23.53
CA GLN A 47 -4.33 1.81 -22.62
C GLN A 47 -4.30 0.74 -21.52
N THR A 48 -3.25 -0.09 -21.44
CA THR A 48 -3.16 -1.18 -20.44
C THR A 48 -3.23 -0.65 -19.01
N GLY A 49 -2.68 0.54 -18.75
CA GLY A 49 -2.77 1.21 -17.44
C GLY A 49 -4.20 1.50 -16.97
N LEU A 50 -5.15 1.70 -17.91
CA LEU A 50 -6.57 1.91 -17.61
C LEU A 50 -7.26 0.59 -17.22
N LEU A 51 -6.83 -0.54 -17.79
CA LEU A 51 -7.35 -1.87 -17.45
C LEU A 51 -6.89 -2.31 -16.05
N CYS A 52 -5.68 -1.91 -15.63
CA CYS A 52 -5.19 -2.15 -14.27
C CYS A 52 -6.03 -1.46 -13.18
N ASN A 53 -6.70 -0.35 -13.51
CA ASN A 53 -7.58 0.38 -12.60
C ASN A 53 -8.92 -0.35 -12.36
N GLY A 54 -9.38 -1.16 -13.32
CA GLY A 54 -10.63 -1.93 -13.22
C GLY A 54 -10.49 -3.25 -12.46
N ASN A 55 -9.28 -3.80 -12.38
CA ASN A 55 -9.04 -5.13 -11.83
C ASN A 55 -8.65 -5.06 -10.35
N SER A 56 -9.64 -4.93 -9.46
CA SER A 56 -9.61 -5.41 -8.06
C SER A 56 -8.43 -4.98 -7.16
N SER A 57 -7.57 -4.04 -7.59
CA SER A 57 -6.39 -3.63 -6.84
C SER A 57 -6.73 -2.42 -5.97
N LEU A 58 -6.71 -2.61 -4.65
CA LEU A 58 -6.84 -1.52 -3.69
C LEU A 58 -5.70 -0.52 -3.92
N GLY A 59 -6.03 0.75 -4.11
CA GLY A 59 -5.06 1.84 -4.32
C GLY A 59 -5.32 2.65 -5.58
N ASN A 60 -4.57 3.74 -5.75
CA ASN A 60 -4.65 4.62 -6.91
C ASN A 60 -3.66 4.21 -8.00
N VAL A 61 -4.12 4.02 -9.23
CA VAL A 61 -3.24 3.75 -10.37
C VAL A 61 -2.83 5.07 -11.04
N LEU A 62 -1.52 5.27 -11.18
CA LEU A 62 -0.93 6.42 -11.87
C LEU A 62 -0.20 5.91 -13.11
N THR A 63 -0.52 6.49 -14.26
CA THR A 63 0.13 6.11 -15.52
C THR A 63 1.28 7.07 -15.80
N LEU A 64 2.44 6.51 -16.15
CA LEU A 64 3.63 7.25 -16.57
C LEU A 64 3.83 7.06 -18.08
N ASP A 65 4.11 8.15 -18.79
CA ASP A 65 4.47 8.09 -20.20
C ASP A 65 5.89 7.51 -20.38
N PRO A 66 6.25 7.00 -21.57
CA PRO A 66 7.57 6.37 -21.78
C PRO A 66 8.75 7.29 -21.44
N SER A 67 8.61 8.60 -21.68
CA SER A 67 9.59 9.64 -21.37
C SER A 67 9.67 10.01 -19.90
N ASP A 68 8.67 9.67 -19.09
CA ASP A 68 8.62 10.05 -17.69
C ASP A 68 9.69 9.32 -16.87
N LYS A 69 10.28 10.07 -15.94
CA LYS A 69 11.24 9.52 -14.98
C LYS A 69 10.52 8.71 -13.91
N SER A 70 11.19 7.67 -13.43
CA SER A 70 10.68 6.87 -12.32
C SER A 70 10.58 7.71 -11.04
N PRO A 71 9.53 7.51 -10.21
CA PRO A 71 9.43 8.14 -8.90
C PRO A 71 10.35 7.50 -7.84
N PHE A 72 11.11 6.47 -8.22
CA PHE A 72 12.07 5.73 -7.39
C PHE A 72 13.49 5.89 -7.94
N LEU A 73 14.49 5.49 -7.15
CA LEU A 73 15.87 5.40 -7.62
C LEU A 73 16.04 4.39 -8.77
N GLY A 74 15.25 3.32 -8.77
CA GLY A 74 15.20 2.33 -9.84
C GLY A 74 14.19 2.70 -10.94
N ASN A 75 14.45 2.27 -12.17
CA ASN A 75 13.53 2.47 -13.29
C ASN A 75 12.40 1.44 -13.29
N ILE A 76 11.17 1.91 -13.52
CA ILE A 76 10.06 1.05 -13.92
C ILE A 76 10.23 0.77 -15.41
N ARG A 77 10.22 -0.50 -15.80
CA ARG A 77 10.34 -0.89 -17.22
C ARG A 77 9.06 -0.53 -18.01
N PRO A 78 9.16 -0.21 -19.31
CA PRO A 78 7.98 -0.02 -20.14
C PRO A 78 7.05 -1.26 -20.09
N GLY A 79 5.75 -1.03 -19.95
CA GLY A 79 4.72 -2.06 -19.78
C GLY A 79 4.67 -2.71 -18.39
N CYS A 80 5.50 -2.27 -17.43
CA CYS A 80 5.51 -2.79 -16.06
C CYS A 80 4.87 -1.82 -15.06
N SER A 81 4.46 -2.38 -13.92
CA SER A 81 3.92 -1.64 -12.79
C SER A 81 4.77 -1.82 -11.53
N GLN A 82 4.79 -0.80 -10.68
CA GLN A 82 5.33 -0.86 -9.33
C GLN A 82 4.34 -0.24 -8.33
N SER A 83 3.86 -1.03 -7.38
CA SER A 83 3.08 -0.53 -6.26
C SER A 83 3.99 0.09 -5.19
N CYS A 84 3.47 1.08 -4.47
CA CYS A 84 4.19 1.76 -3.40
C CYS A 84 3.26 2.32 -2.33
N LEU A 85 3.84 2.50 -1.16
CA LEU A 85 3.30 3.31 -0.08
C LEU A 85 3.87 4.72 -0.21
N GLU A 86 2.99 5.70 -0.38
CA GLU A 86 3.36 7.11 -0.52
C GLU A 86 2.84 7.92 0.67
N THR A 87 3.75 8.65 1.31
CA THR A 87 3.46 9.60 2.38
C THR A 87 4.12 10.94 2.06
N ASN A 88 3.87 11.96 2.88
CA ASN A 88 4.62 13.22 2.77
C ASN A 88 6.10 13.08 3.23
N MET A 89 6.47 11.95 3.82
CA MET A 89 7.79 11.71 4.40
C MET A 89 8.67 10.85 3.49
N TYR A 90 8.09 9.84 2.85
CA TYR A 90 8.79 8.91 1.98
C TYR A 90 7.85 8.29 0.95
N ARG A 91 8.46 7.72 -0.09
CA ARG A 91 7.81 6.82 -1.04
C ARG A 91 8.60 5.52 -1.10
N ALA A 92 7.97 4.42 -0.74
CA ALA A 92 8.63 3.11 -0.68
C ALA A 92 7.89 2.11 -1.58
N PRO A 93 8.60 1.36 -2.45
CA PRO A 93 7.98 0.26 -3.18
C PRO A 93 7.42 -0.77 -2.20
N ILE A 94 6.34 -1.44 -2.58
CA ILE A 94 5.77 -2.51 -1.75
C ILE A 94 5.55 -3.77 -2.57
N PHE A 95 5.56 -4.90 -1.87
CA PHE A 95 5.45 -6.22 -2.47
C PHE A 95 4.37 -7.03 -1.75
N PRO A 96 3.30 -7.46 -2.43
CA PRO A 96 2.22 -8.21 -1.80
C PRO A 96 2.68 -9.61 -1.43
N HIS A 97 2.33 -10.05 -0.22
CA HIS A 97 2.67 -11.38 0.28
C HIS A 97 1.40 -12.19 0.59
N LYS A 98 1.52 -13.52 0.50
CA LYS A 98 0.41 -14.42 0.81
C LYS A 98 0.23 -14.50 2.33
N LEU A 99 -0.94 -14.09 2.81
CA LEU A 99 -1.34 -14.28 4.20
C LEU A 99 -1.53 -15.76 4.53
N SER A 100 -0.98 -16.20 5.65
CA SER A 100 -1.30 -17.51 6.19
C SER A 100 -2.74 -17.54 6.71
N SER A 101 -3.44 -18.65 6.49
CA SER A 101 -4.80 -18.85 7.03
C SER A 101 -4.84 -18.99 8.55
N THR A 102 -3.68 -19.18 9.18
CA THR A 102 -3.50 -19.29 10.63
C THR A 102 -3.35 -17.93 11.32
N ASP A 103 -3.12 -16.87 10.56
CA ASP A 103 -2.69 -15.59 11.12
C ASP A 103 -3.88 -14.65 11.27
N TYR A 104 -3.99 -14.06 12.46
CA TYR A 104 -5.09 -13.17 12.83
C TYR A 104 -4.55 -11.99 13.62
N LEU A 105 -5.25 -10.86 13.52
CA LEU A 105 -4.94 -9.70 14.33
C LEU A 105 -5.73 -9.75 15.64
N LEU A 106 -5.03 -9.85 16.77
CA LEU A 106 -5.62 -9.66 18.10
C LEU A 106 -5.57 -8.18 18.48
N VAL A 107 -6.74 -7.55 18.57
CA VAL A 107 -6.89 -6.14 18.94
C VAL A 107 -7.29 -6.03 20.41
N ARG A 108 -6.50 -5.29 21.19
CA ARG A 108 -6.83 -4.91 22.58
C ARG A 108 -7.22 -3.44 22.63
N SER A 109 -8.47 -3.17 23.00
CA SER A 109 -8.94 -1.80 23.19
C SER A 109 -8.36 -1.16 24.47
N ALA A 110 -8.42 0.17 24.57
CA ALA A 110 -7.99 0.91 25.75
C ALA A 110 -8.72 0.50 27.05
N LYS A 111 -9.96 -0.04 26.94
CA LYS A 111 -10.72 -0.58 28.08
C LYS A 111 -10.43 -2.05 28.37
N GLY A 112 -9.43 -2.65 27.72
CA GLY A 112 -9.02 -4.04 27.93
C GLY A 112 -9.83 -5.09 27.15
N LYS A 113 -10.92 -4.73 26.46
CA LYS A 113 -11.67 -5.67 25.61
C LYS A 113 -10.78 -6.18 24.47
N LEU A 114 -10.78 -7.51 24.29
CA LEU A 114 -10.10 -8.21 23.20
C LEU A 114 -11.07 -8.51 22.05
N SER A 115 -10.56 -8.48 20.83
CA SER A 115 -11.29 -8.89 19.62
C SER A 115 -10.31 -9.44 18.57
N LEU A 116 -10.74 -10.44 17.82
CA LEU A 116 -9.98 -11.00 16.69
C LEU A 116 -10.49 -10.42 15.37
N ARG A 117 -9.56 -10.19 14.44
CA ARG A 117 -9.87 -9.74 13.08
C ARG A 117 -9.05 -10.50 12.04
N ARG A 118 -9.65 -10.67 10.87
CA ARG A 118 -8.95 -11.07 9.66
C ARG A 118 -8.05 -9.93 9.19
N ILE A 119 -6.89 -10.29 8.65
CA ILE A 119 -6.02 -9.38 7.92
C ILE A 119 -6.48 -9.44 6.47
N ASP A 120 -6.77 -8.30 5.86
CA ASP A 120 -7.24 -8.24 4.48
C ASP A 120 -6.08 -8.33 3.49
N ARG A 121 -4.92 -7.77 3.85
CA ARG A 121 -3.72 -7.71 3.00
C ARG A 121 -2.46 -7.52 3.83
N ILE A 122 -1.36 -8.14 3.37
CA ILE A 122 0.00 -7.84 3.86
C ILE A 122 0.90 -7.50 2.67
N ASP A 123 1.66 -6.43 2.81
CA ASP A 123 2.72 -6.07 1.89
C ASP A 123 4.00 -5.84 2.67
N VAL A 124 5.12 -6.25 2.09
CA VAL A 124 6.45 -5.88 2.56
C VAL A 124 6.82 -4.53 1.95
N VAL A 125 7.26 -3.61 2.80
CA VAL A 125 7.74 -2.26 2.48
C VAL A 125 9.26 -2.25 2.46
#